data_AF-A0A2N3CDR2-F1
#
_entry.id   AF-A0A2N3CDR2-F1
#
_cell.length_a   1.000
_cell.length_b   1.000
_cell.length_c   1.000
_cell.angle_alpha   90.00
_cell.angle_beta   90.00
_cell.angle_gamma   90.00
#
_symmetry.space_group_name_H-M   'P 1'
#
loop_
_entity.id
_entity.type
_entity.pdbx_description
1 polymer ?
#
loop_
_entity_poly.entity_id
_entity_poly.type
_entity_poly.pdbx_seq_one_letter_code
_entity_poly.pdbx_strand_id
1 'polypeptide(L)' 'MLPWGEMVRAAMALGIGPEAFWRLSVREWRWLARGGEAPSRADLVAMMADHPDTGDRDERI' A
#
# COMPACT_ATOMS: atom_id res chain seq x y z
N MET A 1 -4.45 -15.49 -15.24
CA MET A 1 -3.29 -15.41 -14.31
C MET A 1 -3.03 -13.94 -14.00
N LEU A 2 -2.55 -13.61 -12.80
CA LEU A 2 -2.23 -12.22 -12.44
C LEU A 2 -1.02 -11.74 -13.26
N PRO A 3 -0.98 -10.45 -13.70
CA PRO A 3 0.09 -9.90 -14.53
C PRO A 3 1.33 -9.56 -13.67
N TRP A 4 1.94 -10.58 -13.07
CA TRP A 4 3.05 -10.42 -12.10
C TRP A 4 4.18 -9.53 -12.61
N GLY A 5 4.61 -9.73 -13.85
CA GLY A 5 5.70 -8.95 -14.44
C GLY A 5 5.38 -7.46 -14.60
N GLU A 6 4.12 -7.09 -14.81
CA GLU A 6 3.69 -5.69 -14.87
C GLU A 6 3.59 -5.09 -13.47
N MET A 7 3.05 -5.84 -12.52
CA MET A 7 2.96 -5.39 -11.12
C MET A 7 4.33 -5.14 -10.49
N VAL A 8 5.31 -6.01 -10.73
CA VAL A 8 6.68 -5.82 -10.24
C VAL A 8 7.32 -4.59 -10.90
N ARG A 9 7.13 -4.39 -12.21
CA ARG A 9 7.66 -3.20 -12.91
C ARG A 9 7.03 -1.90 -12.41
N ALA A 10 5.72 -1.89 -12.16
CA ALA A 10 5.02 -0.75 -11.58
C ALA A 10 5.50 -0.46 -10.14
N ALA A 11 5.67 -1.50 -9.33
CA ALA A 11 6.20 -1.37 -7.96
C ALA A 11 7.63 -0.80 -7.97
N MET A 12 8.50 -1.26 -8.88
CA MET A 12 9.84 -0.69 -9.03
C MET A 12 9.81 0.78 -9.46
N ALA A 13 8.90 1.17 -10.36
CA ALA A 13 8.71 2.57 -10.75
C ALA A 13 8.27 3.47 -9.58
N LEU A 14 7.60 2.88 -8.56
CA LEU A 14 7.23 3.53 -7.31
C LEU A 14 8.32 3.46 -6.22
N GLY A 15 9.50 2.91 -6.53
CA GLY A 15 10.60 2.75 -5.59
C GLY A 15 10.49 1.54 -4.64
N ILE A 16 9.50 0.66 -4.85
CA ILE A 16 9.33 -0.56 -4.07
C ILE A 16 10.26 -1.63 -4.66
N GLY A 17 11.32 -1.96 -3.94
CA GLY A 17 12.25 -3.02 -4.32
C GLY A 17 11.60 -4.41 -4.33
N PRO A 18 12.19 -5.40 -5.02
CA PRO A 18 11.60 -6.74 -5.18
C PRO A 18 11.28 -7.44 -3.85
N GLU A 19 12.16 -7.31 -2.86
CA GLU A 19 11.96 -7.95 -1.55
C GLU A 19 10.83 -7.29 -0.77
N ALA A 20 10.68 -5.97 -0.86
CA ALA A 20 9.55 -5.25 -0.28
C ALA A 20 8.23 -5.62 -0.99
N PHE A 21 8.25 -5.81 -2.31
CA PHE A 21 7.09 -6.23 -3.10
C PHE A 21 6.53 -7.59 -2.66
N TRP A 22 7.38 -8.57 -2.36
CA TRP A 22 6.96 -9.90 -1.90
C TRP A 22 6.46 -9.91 -0.45
N ARG A 23 6.77 -8.88 0.33
CA ARG A 23 6.25 -8.71 1.71
C ARG A 23 4.92 -7.96 1.77
N LEU A 24 4.44 -7.42 0.64
CA LEU A 24 3.16 -6.72 0.60
C LEU A 24 2.02 -7.68 0.96
N SER A 25 1.05 -7.14 1.67
CA SER A 25 -0.21 -7.83 1.95
C SER A 25 -1.06 -7.99 0.68
N VAL A 26 -1.99 -8.95 0.72
CA VAL A 26 -2.98 -9.15 -0.35
C VAL A 26 -3.79 -7.88 -0.65
N ARG A 27 -4.02 -7.02 0.36
CA ARG A 27 -4.71 -5.74 0.19
C ARG A 27 -3.90 -4.77 -0.67
N GLU A 28 -2.60 -4.64 -0.40
CA GLU A 28 -1.68 -3.79 -1.15
C GLU A 28 -1.46 -4.32 -2.57
N TRP A 29 -1.39 -5.64 -2.74
CA TRP A 29 -1.36 -6.26 -4.06
C TRP A 29 -2.61 -5.99 -4.88
N ARG A 30 -3.80 -6.01 -4.26
CA ARG A 30 -5.05 -5.61 -4.94
C ARG A 30 -5.05 -4.14 -5.33
N TRP A 31 -4.36 -3.30 -4.56
CA TRP A 31 -4.16 -1.89 -4.85
C TRP A 31 -3.24 -1.67 -6.07
N LEU A 32 -2.06 -2.30 -6.06
CA LEU A 32 -1.13 -2.31 -7.19
C LEU A 32 -1.74 -2.90 -8.47
N ALA A 33 -2.48 -3.99 -8.34
CA ALA A 33 -3.10 -4.68 -9.48
C ALA A 33 -4.32 -3.94 -10.05
N ARG A 34 -4.92 -3.00 -9.29
CA ARG A 34 -6.13 -2.31 -9.74
C ARG A 34 -5.87 -1.25 -10.81
N GLY A 35 -4.61 -0.86 -11.06
CA GLY A 35 -4.27 0.04 -12.17
C GLY A 35 -5.16 1.29 -12.25
N GLY A 36 -5.63 1.77 -11.10
CA GLY A 36 -6.49 2.94 -10.97
C GLY A 36 -5.67 4.07 -10.39
N GLU A 37 -6.01 5.28 -10.82
CA GLU A 37 -5.38 6.55 -10.45
C GLU A 37 -4.87 6.54 -9.01
N ALA A 38 -3.56 6.80 -8.84
CA ALA A 38 -2.98 6.89 -7.52
C ALA A 38 -3.81 7.89 -6.68
N PRO A 39 -4.08 7.57 -5.41
CA PRO A 39 -4.93 8.37 -4.55
C PRO A 39 -4.30 9.74 -4.47
N SER A 40 -5.13 10.76 -4.67
CA SER A 40 -4.69 12.11 -4.44
C SER A 40 -4.30 12.28 -2.97
N ARG A 41 -3.54 13.33 -2.68
CA ARG A 41 -3.23 13.68 -1.28
C ARG A 41 -4.50 13.86 -0.44
N ALA A 42 -5.61 14.32 -1.04
CA ALA A 42 -6.89 14.44 -0.36
C ALA A 42 -7.48 13.08 0.00
N ASP A 43 -7.40 12.09 -0.89
CA ASP A 43 -7.86 10.73 -0.63
C ASP A 43 -7.06 10.07 0.49
N LEU A 44 -5.75 10.31 0.53
CA LEU A 44 -4.89 9.83 1.62
C LEU A 44 -5.24 10.49 2.96
N VAL A 45 -5.55 11.80 2.96
CA VAL A 45 -5.99 12.53 4.17
C VAL A 45 -7.33 12.02 4.68
N ALA A 46 -8.29 11.78 3.79
CA ALA A 46 -9.58 11.18 4.17
C ALA A 46 -9.38 9.78 4.78
N MET A 47 -8.51 8.96 4.16
CA MET A 47 -8.23 7.61 4.66
C MET A 47 -7.54 7.61 6.04
N MET A 48 -6.64 8.56 6.31
CA MET A 48 -6.03 8.73 7.64
C MET A 48 -7.05 9.18 8.70
N ALA A 49 -8.05 9.96 8.32
CA ALA A 49 -9.12 10.38 9.23
C ALA A 49 -10.08 9.22 9.56
N ASP A 50 -10.39 8.38 8.57
CA ASP A 50 -11.28 7.21 8.73
C ASP A 50 -10.59 6.05 9.47
N HIS A 51 -9.26 5.97 9.39
CA HIS A 51 -8.44 4.98 10.08
C HIS A 51 -7.35 5.66 10.90
N PRO A 52 -7.70 6.31 12.02
CA PRO A 52 -6.71 6.94 12.86
C PRO A 52 -5.81 5.86 13.46
N ASP A 53 -4.50 6.00 13.26
CA ASP A 53 -3.51 5.17 13.93
C ASP A 53 -3.67 5.38 15.43
N THR A 54 -4.39 4.48 16.08
CA THR A 54 -4.46 4.42 17.53
C THR A 54 -3.14 3.81 17.93
N GLY A 55 -2.13 4.65 18.15
CA GLY A 55 -0.87 4.20 18.70
C GLY A 55 -1.19 3.46 19.98
N ASP A 56 -1.10 2.13 19.93
CA ASP A 56 -1.04 1.29 21.10
C ASP A 56 0.28 1.62 21.79
N ARG A 57 0.24 2.70 22.56
CA ARG A 57 1.21 2.96 23.60
C ARG A 57 0.76 2.09 24.75
N ASP A 58 1.22 0.85 24.69
CA ASP A 58 1.25 -0.08 25.80
C ASP A 58 2.13 0.55 26.89
N GLU A 59 1.54 1.42 27.71
CA GLU A 59 2.11 1.94 28.95
C GLU A 59 1.03 1.89 30.03
N ARG A 60 0.72 0.66 30.49
CA ARG A 60 0.16 0.45 31.83
C ARG A 60 1.15 -0.36 32.66
N ILE A 61 2.06 0.38 33.30
CA ILE A 61 2.57 0.10 34.65
C ILE A 61 1.42 0.30 35.64
#